data_AF-A0A2N3IU03-F1
#
_entry.id   AF-A0A2N3IU03-F1
#
_cell.length_a   1.000
_cell.length_b   1.000
_cell.length_c   1.000
_cell.angle_alpha   90.00
_cell.angle_beta   90.00
_cell.angle_gamma   90.00
#
_symmetry.space_group_name_H-M   'P 1'
#
loop_
_entity.id
_entity.type
_entity.pdbx_description
1 polymer ?
#
loop_
_entity_poly.entity_id
_entity_poly.type
_entity_poly.pdbx_seq_one_letter_code
_entity_poly.pdbx_strand_id
1 'polypeptide(L)'
;KTITLILDNYIIHKSKQTERWLKKNPKFCLVFQPVYSPWVNHIERLWHKLHETITRNHQCREMANLLARVKHFMDTVSPFPGNGYGTAKV
;
A
#
# COMPACT_ATOMS: atom_id res chain seq x y z
N LYS A 1 -0.43 23.04 -6.58
CA LYS A 1 0.32 21.77 -6.80
C LYS A 1 -0.69 20.65 -6.91
N THR A 2 -0.63 19.86 -7.99
CA THR A 2 -1.53 18.73 -8.23
C THR A 2 -0.89 17.45 -7.68
N ILE A 3 -1.68 16.60 -7.05
CA ILE A 3 -1.29 15.28 -6.54
C ILE A 3 -2.04 14.23 -7.35
N THR A 4 -1.31 13.42 -8.09
CA THR A 4 -1.89 12.30 -8.84
C THR A 4 -1.90 11.05 -7.98
N LEU A 5 -3.07 10.48 -7.75
CA LEU A 5 -3.29 9.25 -7.02
C LEU A 5 -3.52 8.12 -8.02
N ILE A 6 -2.65 7.12 -8.02
CA ILE A 6 -2.81 5.90 -8.81
C ILE A 6 -3.52 4.87 -7.92
N LEU A 7 -4.66 4.36 -8.37
CA LEU A 7 -5.55 3.54 -7.56
C LEU A 7 -5.97 2.28 -8.33
N ASP A 8 -6.31 1.23 -7.58
CA ASP A 8 -7.03 0.07 -8.10
C ASP A 8 -8.52 0.42 -8.34
N ASN A 9 -9.30 -0.55 -8.79
CA ASN A 9 -10.72 -0.36 -9.08
C ASN A 9 -11.66 -0.63 -7.90
N TYR A 10 -11.17 -0.61 -6.65
CA TYR A 10 -12.01 -0.92 -5.50
C TYR A 10 -13.16 0.08 -5.36
N ILE A 11 -14.37 -0.42 -5.05
CA ILE A 11 -15.63 0.34 -5.16
C ILE A 11 -15.67 1.57 -4.25
N ILE A 12 -14.92 1.56 -3.14
CA ILE A 12 -14.86 2.70 -2.22
C ILE A 12 -14.29 3.97 -2.88
N HIS A 13 -13.43 3.83 -3.90
CA HIS A 13 -12.86 4.95 -4.64
C HIS A 13 -13.89 5.66 -5.51
N LYS A 14 -15.01 5.00 -5.82
CA LYS A 14 -16.14 5.51 -6.63
C LYS A 14 -17.38 5.77 -5.77
N SER A 15 -17.25 5.77 -4.44
CA SER A 15 -18.39 6.02 -3.56
C SER A 15 -18.85 7.49 -3.64
N LYS A 16 -20.14 7.74 -3.41
CA LYS A 16 -20.68 9.10 -3.34
C LYS A 16 -19.96 9.97 -2.30
N GLN A 17 -19.48 9.38 -1.21
CA GLN A 17 -18.73 10.10 -0.18
C GLN A 17 -17.37 10.56 -0.71
N THR A 18 -16.65 9.66 -1.38
CA THR A 18 -15.34 9.94 -2.01
C THR A 18 -15.47 11.03 -3.07
N GLU A 19 -16.45 10.91 -3.98
CA GLU A 19 -16.69 11.91 -5.04
C GLU A 19 -17.01 13.30 -4.47
N ARG A 20 -17.86 13.39 -3.44
CA ARG A 20 -18.17 14.66 -2.78
C ARG A 20 -16.92 15.30 -2.17
N TRP A 21 -16.04 14.51 -1.59
CA TRP A 21 -14.81 15.01 -1.01
C TRP A 21 -13.82 15.48 -2.09
N LEU A 22 -13.68 14.74 -3.19
CA LEU A 22 -12.82 15.11 -4.32
C LEU A 22 -13.27 16.41 -4.99
N LYS A 23 -14.58 16.64 -5.11
CA LYS A 23 -15.12 17.93 -5.60
C LYS A 23 -14.68 19.11 -4.74
N LYS A 24 -14.54 18.92 -3.43
CA LYS A 24 -14.02 19.95 -2.50
C LYS A 24 -12.50 20.05 -2.49
N ASN A 25 -11.79 19.07 -3.06
CA ASN A 25 -10.33 18.96 -3.03
C ASN A 25 -9.75 18.73 -4.44
N PRO A 26 -9.85 19.71 -5.35
CA PRO A 26 -9.46 19.56 -6.77
C PRO A 26 -7.95 19.33 -6.97
N LYS A 27 -7.14 19.45 -5.93
CA LYS A 27 -5.71 19.13 -5.98
C LYS A 27 -5.42 17.65 -6.22
N PHE A 28 -6.38 16.75 -5.93
CA PHE A 28 -6.20 15.31 -6.12
C PHE A 28 -6.79 14.86 -7.46
N CYS A 29 -5.95 14.32 -8.33
CA CYS A 29 -6.36 13.72 -9.59
C CYS A 29 -6.25 12.19 -9.48
N LEU A 30 -7.31 11.47 -9.81
CA LEU A 30 -7.35 10.01 -9.71
C LEU A 30 -7.07 9.39 -11.07
N VAL A 31 -6.14 8.43 -11.09
CA VAL A 31 -5.84 7.60 -12.25
C VAL A 31 -6.08 6.15 -11.84
N PHE A 32 -7.07 5.52 -12.48
CA PHE A 32 -7.42 4.13 -12.22
C PHE A 32 -6.59 3.20 -13.11
N GLN A 33 -6.11 2.10 -12.52
CA GLN A 33 -5.43 1.05 -13.26
C GLN A 33 -6.40 0.26 -14.15
N PRO A 34 -5.93 -0.40 -15.21
CA PRO A 34 -6.75 -1.33 -15.97
C PRO A 34 -7.31 -2.44 -15.08
N VAL A 35 -8.53 -2.89 -15.38
CA VAL A 35 -9.19 -3.95 -14.60
C VAL A 35 -8.39 -5.25 -14.73
N TYR A 36 -8.29 -6.02 -13.65
CA TYR A 36 -7.55 -7.28 -13.59
C TYR A 36 -6.07 -7.17 -13.98
N SER A 37 -5.44 -6.02 -13.73
CA SER A 37 -4.01 -5.79 -14.00
C SER A 37 -3.17 -5.56 -12.73
N PRO A 38 -3.09 -6.53 -11.80
CA PRO A 38 -2.36 -6.40 -10.54
C PRO A 38 -0.88 -6.03 -10.72
N TRP A 39 -0.23 -6.54 -11.77
CA TRP A 39 1.19 -6.30 -12.05
C TRP A 39 1.55 -4.83 -12.30
N VAL A 40 0.59 -3.98 -12.68
CA VAL A 40 0.84 -2.53 -12.82
C VAL A 40 0.78 -1.79 -11.48
N ASN A 41 0.29 -2.45 -10.42
CA ASN A 41 0.18 -1.87 -9.10
C ASN A 41 1.48 -2.02 -8.31
N HIS A 42 2.29 -0.97 -8.30
CA HIS A 42 3.55 -0.95 -7.56
C HIS A 42 3.40 -1.24 -6.06
N ILE A 43 2.25 -0.92 -5.46
CA ILE A 43 1.99 -1.19 -4.04
C ILE A 43 1.89 -2.70 -3.79
N GLU A 44 1.44 -3.50 -4.76
CA GLU A 44 1.38 -4.96 -4.61
C GLU A 44 2.76 -5.59 -4.43
N ARG A 45 3.81 -5.01 -5.02
CA ARG A 45 5.20 -5.46 -4.79
C ARG A 45 5.61 -5.26 -3.33
N LEU A 46 5.20 -4.14 -2.72
CA LEU A 46 5.42 -3.87 -1.31
C LEU A 46 4.63 -4.85 -0.44
N TRP A 47 3.36 -5.08 -0.75
CA TRP A 47 2.51 -6.04 -0.02
C TRP A 47 3.03 -7.47 -0.11
N HIS A 48 3.48 -7.90 -1.29
CA HIS A 48 4.09 -9.21 -1.46
C HIS A 48 5.31 -9.36 -0.56
N LYS A 49 6.18 -8.34 -0.48
CA LYS A 49 7.35 -8.36 0.41
C LYS A 49 6.98 -8.35 1.89
N LEU A 50 6.00 -7.54 2.27
CA LEU A 50 5.45 -7.57 3.63
C LEU A 50 4.94 -8.97 3.98
N HIS A 51 4.22 -9.60 3.04
CA HIS A 51 3.70 -10.94 3.22
C HIS A 51 4.83 -11.95 3.43
N GLU A 52 5.85 -11.96 2.56
CA GLU A 52 7.04 -12.81 2.71
C GLU A 52 7.71 -12.68 4.08
N THR A 53 7.93 -11.45 4.52
CA THR A 53 8.73 -11.17 5.71
C THR A 53 7.93 -11.39 7.00
N ILE A 54 6.64 -11.03 7.01
CA ILE A 54 5.88 -10.93 8.27
C ILE A 54 4.83 -12.02 8.42
N THR A 55 4.21 -12.53 7.35
CA THR A 55 2.99 -13.36 7.49
C THR A 55 3.04 -14.72 6.80
N ARG A 56 3.90 -14.94 5.79
CA ARG A 56 3.95 -16.21 5.05
C ARG A 56 4.28 -17.42 5.93
N ASN A 57 5.07 -17.25 6.99
CA ASN A 57 5.44 -18.34 7.93
C ASN A 57 5.53 -17.90 9.40
N HIS A 58 4.94 -16.76 9.75
CA HIS A 58 4.94 -16.27 11.14
C HIS A 58 3.52 -16.06 11.62
N GLN A 59 3.24 -16.53 12.84
CA GLN A 59 1.98 -16.25 13.52
C GLN A 59 2.21 -15.18 14.59
N CYS A 60 1.36 -14.16 14.57
CA CYS A 60 1.28 -13.18 15.66
C CYS A 60 0.07 -13.54 16.52
N ARG A 61 0.31 -13.85 17.80
CA ARG A 61 -0.78 -14.17 18.75
C ARG A 61 -1.69 -12.97 19.02
N GLU A 62 -1.09 -11.78 19.05
CA GLU A 62 -1.76 -10.52 19.36
C GLU A 62 -1.69 -9.57 18.16
N MET A 63 -2.76 -8.79 17.96
CA MET A 63 -2.80 -7.74 16.93
C MET A 63 -1.67 -6.72 17.12
N ALA A 64 -1.36 -6.37 18.37
CA ALA A 64 -0.28 -5.43 18.69
C ALA A 64 1.08 -5.89 18.15
N ASN A 65 1.36 -7.20 18.21
CA ASN A 65 2.61 -7.76 17.70
C ASN A 65 2.68 -7.71 16.17
N LEU A 66 1.55 -7.94 15.48
CA LEU A 66 1.47 -7.80 14.03
C LEU A 66 1.72 -6.34 13.61
N LEU A 67 1.05 -5.38 14.28
CA LEU A 67 1.21 -3.96 13.99
C LEU A 67 2.65 -3.48 14.22
N ALA A 68 3.30 -3.93 15.30
CA ALA A 68 4.70 -3.61 15.59
C ALA A 68 5.64 -4.10 14.48
N ARG A 69 5.45 -5.35 14.01
CA ARG A 69 6.24 -5.92 12.91
C ARG A 69 6.01 -5.19 11.59
N VAL A 70 4.76 -4.88 11.26
CA VAL A 70 4.40 -4.12 10.05
C VAL A 70 5.02 -2.74 10.08
N LYS A 71 4.97 -2.03 11.22
CA LYS A 71 5.59 -0.71 11.37
C LYS A 71 7.10 -0.79 11.16
N HIS A 72 7.77 -1.73 11.83
CA HIS A 72 9.22 -1.93 11.67
C HIS A 72 9.61 -2.24 10.21
N PHE A 73 8.82 -3.07 9.51
CA PHE A 73 9.03 -3.33 8.09
C PHE A 73 8.89 -2.06 7.25
N MET A 74 7.85 -1.25 7.48
CA MET A 74 7.61 -0.01 6.74
C MET A 74 8.71 1.04 6.97
N ASP A 75 9.25 1.12 8.19
CA ASP A 75 10.38 2.00 8.51
C ASP A 75 11.66 1.55 7.77
N THR A 76 11.87 0.24 7.66
CA THR A 76 13.07 -0.34 7.01
C THR A 76 13.01 -0.28 5.49
N VAL A 77 11.80 -0.47 4.93
CA VAL A 77 11.56 -0.55 3.49
C VAL A 77 11.58 0.83 2.81
N SER A 78 11.55 1.90 3.61
CA SER A 78 11.46 3.28 3.13
C SER A 78 12.85 3.91 2.89
N PRO A 79 13.05 4.65 1.78
CA PRO A 79 12.10 4.86 0.69
C PRO A 79 12.00 3.61 -0.21
N PHE A 80 10.79 3.22 -0.62
CA PHE A 80 10.61 2.13 -1.58
C PHE A 80 10.75 2.62 -3.03
N PRO A 81 11.54 1.98 -3.93
CA PRO A 81 12.24 0.70 -3.80
C PRO A 81 13.71 0.80 -3.30
N GLY A 82 14.15 1.95 -2.78
CA GLY A 82 15.53 2.39 -2.59
C GLY A 82 16.38 1.82 -1.45
N ASN A 83 15.99 0.75 -0.74
CA ASN A 83 16.90 -0.05 0.08
C ASN A 83 16.87 -1.50 -0.43
N GLY A 84 18.01 -2.11 -0.73
CA GLY A 84 18.07 -3.53 -1.12
C GLY A 84 17.45 -4.39 -0.02
N TYR A 85 16.28 -4.98 -0.28
CA TYR A 85 15.44 -5.71 0.70
C TYR A 85 15.99 -7.07 1.15
N GLY A 86 17.32 -7.23 1.18
CA GLY A 86 18.01 -8.47 1.54
C GLY A 86 18.50 -8.53 2.99
N THR A 87 18.30 -7.50 3.82
CA THR A 87 19.06 -7.37 5.09
C THR A 87 18.24 -7.12 6.35
N ALA A 88 16.91 -7.09 6.31
CA ALA A 88 16.15 -7.18 7.55
C ALA A 88 16.10 -8.65 8.00
N LYS A 89 17.24 -9.16 8.49
CA LYS A 89 17.24 -10.33 9.37
C LYS A 89 16.51 -9.91 10.64
N VAL A 90 15.33 -10.48 10.86
CA VAL A 90 14.67 -10.52 12.17
C VAL A 90 15.42 -11.51 13.04
#